data_AF-A0A956KTD2-F1
#
_entry.id   AF-A0A956KTD2-F1
#
_cell.length_a   1.000
_cell.length_b   1.000
_cell.length_c   1.000
_cell.angle_alpha   90.00
_cell.angle_beta   90.00
_cell.angle_gamma   90.00
#
_symmetry.space_group_name_H-M   'P 1'
#
loop_
_entity.id
_entity.type
_entity.pdbx_description
1 polymer ?
#
loop_
_entity_poly.entity_id
_entity_poly.type
_entity_poly.pdbx_seq_one_letter_code
_entity_poly.pdbx_strand_id
1 'polypeptide(L)'
;MREPLAIIAVGACCPVGLDVVESATSLRAGVSRKLETGLIDRELEPIVVGHVQDSDLPPLAPALRTAATSLQRRLLRLAGGPLREVLEPLRSLPDQVVAPLLLATPAAMPGQTAPVDGRLLQLLMTQADRPLDLASSRLFTTGRAGFFAAVEAAAGELQAERLRLP
;
A
#
# COMPACT_ATOMS: atom_id res chain seq x y z
N MET A 1 -6.13 13.66 -29.15
CA MET A 1 -5.57 12.41 -28.56
C MET A 1 -5.28 12.70 -27.11
N ARG A 2 -5.58 11.78 -26.18
CA ARG A 2 -5.24 11.97 -24.76
C ARG A 2 -3.73 11.81 -24.58
N GLU A 3 -3.12 12.60 -23.71
CA GLU A 3 -1.70 12.44 -23.38
C GLU A 3 -1.45 11.05 -22.75
N PRO A 4 -0.33 10.39 -23.11
CA PRO A 4 0.02 9.10 -22.54
C PRO A 4 0.39 9.26 -21.06
N LEU A 5 -0.11 8.35 -20.22
CA LEU A 5 0.27 8.27 -18.82
C LEU A 5 1.46 7.33 -18.66
N ALA A 6 2.38 7.67 -17.76
CA ALA A 6 3.56 6.88 -17.44
C ALA A 6 3.63 6.58 -15.94
N ILE A 7 4.16 5.40 -15.60
CA ILE A 7 4.55 5.06 -14.23
C ILE A 7 5.98 5.55 -14.04
N ILE A 8 6.16 6.57 -13.21
CA ILE A 8 7.47 7.20 -12.98
C ILE A 8 8.22 6.63 -11.77
N ALA A 9 7.51 5.96 -10.86
CA ALA A 9 8.05 5.39 -9.65
C ALA A 9 7.23 4.16 -9.22
N VAL A 10 7.90 3.23 -8.56
CA VAL A 10 7.29 2.04 -7.96
C VAL A 10 7.87 1.83 -6.57
N GLY A 11 7.06 1.23 -5.69
CA GLY A 11 7.46 0.82 -4.36
C GLY A 11 6.86 -0.55 -4.05
N ALA A 12 7.56 -1.38 -3.28
CA ALA A 12 7.10 -2.75 -3.02
C ALA A 12 7.48 -3.25 -1.63
N CYS A 13 6.55 -3.95 -0.97
CA CYS A 13 6.81 -4.71 0.25
C CYS A 13 5.92 -5.96 0.18
N CYS A 14 6.54 -7.11 -0.01
CA CYS A 14 5.84 -8.37 -0.24
C CYS A 14 6.69 -9.56 0.26
N PRO A 15 6.15 -10.79 0.28
CA PRO A 15 6.88 -11.94 0.83
C PRO A 15 8.24 -12.23 0.19
N VAL A 16 8.46 -11.79 -1.05
CA VAL A 16 9.72 -11.99 -1.80
C VAL A 16 10.68 -10.81 -1.71
N GLY A 17 10.32 -9.71 -1.04
CA GLY A 17 11.23 -8.60 -0.76
C GLY A 17 10.56 -7.43 -0.07
N LEU A 18 11.33 -6.72 0.76
CA LEU A 18 10.86 -5.59 1.56
C LEU A 18 10.95 -4.24 0.85
N ASP A 19 11.65 -4.21 -0.28
CA ASP A 19 11.74 -3.10 -1.22
C ASP A 19 11.61 -3.60 -2.68
N VAL A 20 11.60 -2.68 -3.65
CA VAL A 20 11.51 -3.00 -5.08
C VAL A 20 12.72 -3.80 -5.58
N VAL A 21 13.92 -3.50 -5.11
CA VAL A 21 15.17 -4.10 -5.61
C VAL A 21 15.23 -5.57 -5.20
N GLU A 22 14.97 -5.86 -3.92
CA GLU A 22 14.88 -7.20 -3.37
C GLU A 22 13.75 -7.98 -4.05
N SER A 23 12.56 -7.40 -4.14
CA SER A 23 11.39 -8.04 -4.78
C SER A 23 11.68 -8.42 -6.23
N ALA A 24 12.25 -7.50 -7.02
CA ALA A 24 12.58 -7.75 -8.43
C ALA A 24 13.71 -8.77 -8.59
N THR A 25 14.67 -8.80 -7.68
CA THR A 25 15.78 -9.76 -7.70
C THR A 25 15.29 -11.16 -7.36
N SER A 26 14.53 -11.31 -6.28
CA SER A 26 13.90 -12.57 -5.87
C SER A 26 12.99 -13.14 -6.95
N LEU A 27 12.17 -12.30 -7.60
CA LEU A 27 11.31 -12.72 -8.70
C LEU A 27 12.12 -13.24 -9.90
N ARG A 28 13.18 -12.53 -10.32
CA ARG A 28 14.05 -12.99 -11.43
C ARG A 28 14.79 -14.27 -11.10
N ALA A 29 15.14 -14.48 -9.83
CA ALA A 29 15.78 -15.70 -9.35
C ALA A 29 14.79 -16.87 -9.12
N GLY A 30 13.48 -16.66 -9.33
CA GLY A 30 12.47 -17.70 -9.12
C GLY A 30 12.25 -18.07 -7.64
N VAL A 31 12.57 -17.16 -6.72
CA VAL A 31 12.43 -17.40 -5.28
C VAL A 31 10.94 -17.48 -4.90
N SER A 32 10.57 -18.59 -4.26
CA SER A 32 9.24 -18.79 -3.66
C SER A 32 9.33 -18.62 -2.14
N ARG A 33 8.58 -17.66 -1.58
CA ARG A 33 8.52 -17.38 -0.13
C ARG A 33 7.16 -17.77 0.44
N LYS A 34 6.82 -19.05 0.27
CA LYS A 34 5.66 -19.68 0.91
C LYS A 34 6.14 -20.45 2.13
N LEU A 35 5.53 -20.18 3.27
CA LEU A 35 5.89 -20.78 4.54
C LEU A 35 4.65 -21.37 5.20
N GLU A 36 4.82 -22.47 5.92
CA GLU A 36 3.80 -22.98 6.83
C GLU A 36 3.52 -21.93 7.91
N THR A 37 2.24 -21.78 8.24
CA THR A 37 1.80 -20.94 9.34
C THR A 37 1.47 -21.80 10.55
N GLY A 38 1.37 -21.17 11.73
CA GLY A 38 0.74 -21.82 12.89
C GLY A 38 -0.78 -21.96 12.77
N LEU A 39 -1.40 -21.50 11.66
CA LEU A 39 -2.82 -21.71 11.40
C LEU A 39 -3.01 -23.07 10.75
N ILE A 40 -3.99 -23.80 11.25
CA ILE A 40 -4.29 -25.15 10.80
C ILE A 40 -5.62 -25.14 10.05
N ASP A 41 -5.72 -25.92 8.98
CA ASP A 41 -6.94 -26.09 8.19
C ASP A 41 -7.95 -27.07 8.83
N ARG A 42 -8.95 -27.50 8.06
CA ARG A 42 -9.99 -28.40 8.55
C ARG A 42 -9.51 -29.84 8.67
N GLU A 43 -8.43 -30.16 7.97
CA GLU A 43 -7.79 -31.46 7.87
C GLU A 43 -6.67 -31.63 8.92
N LEU A 44 -6.47 -30.62 9.77
CA LEU A 44 -5.42 -30.55 10.79
C LEU A 44 -4.01 -30.33 10.21
N GLU A 45 -3.91 -29.81 9.00
CA GLU A 45 -2.64 -29.50 8.34
C GLU A 45 -2.29 -27.99 8.41
N PRO A 46 -0.99 -27.62 8.54
CA PRO A 46 -0.57 -26.23 8.48
C PRO A 46 -0.91 -25.56 7.15
N ILE A 47 -1.55 -24.38 7.22
CA ILE A 47 -1.85 -23.58 6.04
C ILE A 47 -0.55 -22.93 5.55
N VAL A 48 -0.21 -23.16 4.28
CA VAL A 48 0.95 -22.54 3.60
C VAL A 48 0.55 -21.20 2.97
N VAL A 49 1.24 -20.12 3.33
CA VAL A 49 0.95 -18.78 2.82
C VAL A 49 2.21 -18.02 2.41
N GLY A 50 2.06 -17.04 1.52
CA GLY A 50 3.07 -16.00 1.31
C GLY A 50 2.84 -14.86 2.30
N HIS A 51 3.63 -14.79 3.37
CA HIS A 51 3.46 -13.81 4.45
C HIS A 51 4.80 -13.15 4.78
N VAL A 52 4.80 -11.81 4.84
CA VAL A 52 5.92 -11.06 5.41
C VAL A 52 5.86 -11.18 6.93
N GLN A 53 6.89 -11.74 7.55
CA GLN A 53 6.92 -11.94 9.00
C GLN A 53 6.93 -10.60 9.74
N ASP A 54 6.28 -10.54 10.90
CA ASP A 54 6.19 -9.32 11.68
C ASP A 54 7.56 -8.84 12.20
N SER A 55 8.54 -9.74 12.34
CA SER A 55 9.94 -9.42 12.67
C SER A 55 10.65 -8.64 11.59
N ASP A 56 10.26 -8.87 10.33
CA ASP A 56 10.95 -8.34 9.15
C ASP A 56 10.35 -6.99 8.74
N LEU A 57 9.12 -6.72 9.16
CA LEU A 57 8.44 -5.46 8.87
C LEU A 57 9.11 -4.28 9.62
N PRO A 58 9.23 -3.11 8.99
CA PRO A 58 9.70 -1.90 9.66
C PRO A 58 8.89 -1.58 10.92
N PRO A 59 9.46 -0.92 11.93
CA PRO A 59 8.73 -0.56 13.14
C PRO A 59 7.56 0.39 12.82
N LEU A 60 6.48 0.23 13.60
CA LEU A 60 5.37 1.18 13.57
C LEU A 60 5.78 2.49 14.26
N ALA A 61 5.39 3.63 13.66
CA ALA A 61 5.62 4.95 14.25
C ALA A 61 5.06 5.00 15.69
N PRO A 62 5.78 5.59 16.66
CA PRO A 62 5.39 5.54 18.08
C PRO A 62 3.96 6.04 18.35
N ALA A 63 3.54 7.11 17.67
CA ALA A 63 2.20 7.70 17.80
C ALA A 63 1.06 6.76 17.36
N LEU A 64 1.36 5.75 16.53
CA LEU A 64 0.35 4.85 15.96
C LEU A 64 0.14 3.58 16.80
N ARG A 65 0.97 3.33 17.82
CA ARG A 65 0.92 2.10 18.62
C ARG A 65 -0.42 1.88 19.31
N THR A 66 -1.07 2.95 19.76
CA THR A 66 -2.37 2.93 20.45
C THR A 66 -3.52 3.42 19.58
N ALA A 67 -3.23 4.04 18.44
CA ALA A 67 -4.22 4.69 17.57
C ALA A 67 -4.77 3.79 16.45
N ALA A 68 -4.25 2.58 16.30
CA ALA A 68 -4.55 1.68 15.18
C ALA A 68 -4.88 0.25 15.64
N THR A 69 -5.86 -0.39 14.99
CA THR A 69 -6.18 -1.81 15.19
C THR A 69 -5.01 -2.70 14.77
N SER A 70 -5.02 -3.99 15.14
CA SER A 70 -3.95 -4.93 14.73
C SER A 70 -3.80 -5.03 13.21
N LEU A 71 -4.92 -5.06 12.49
CA LEU A 71 -4.90 -5.05 11.02
C LEU A 71 -4.34 -3.75 10.46
N GLN A 72 -4.81 -2.59 10.96
CA GLN A 72 -4.28 -1.29 10.53
C GLN A 72 -2.78 -1.18 10.78
N ARG A 73 -2.29 -1.59 11.96
CA ARG A 73 -0.86 -1.60 12.28
C ARG A 73 -0.06 -2.41 11.27
N ARG A 74 -0.55 -3.59 10.88
CA ARG A 74 0.11 -4.42 9.85
C ARG A 74 0.08 -3.75 8.47
N LEU A 75 -1.08 -3.23 8.05
CA LEU A 75 -1.21 -2.53 6.76
C LEU A 75 -0.31 -1.29 6.68
N LEU A 76 -0.21 -0.52 7.77
CA LEU A 76 0.66 0.65 7.87
C LEU A 76 2.13 0.26 7.70
N ARG A 77 2.58 -0.79 8.40
CA ARG A 77 3.96 -1.29 8.27
C ARG A 77 4.27 -1.80 6.87
N LEU A 78 3.32 -2.48 6.23
CA LEU A 78 3.45 -2.97 4.85
C LEU A 78 3.49 -1.83 3.83
N ALA A 79 2.66 -0.79 3.99
CA ALA A 79 2.52 0.27 3.01
C ALA A 79 3.49 1.44 3.21
N GLY A 80 4.00 1.66 4.42
CA GLY A 80 4.82 2.83 4.76
C GLY A 80 6.20 2.86 4.07
N GLY A 81 6.83 1.70 3.85
CA GLY A 81 8.07 1.61 3.06
C GLY A 81 7.84 1.93 1.58
N PRO A 82 6.95 1.18 0.90
CA PRO A 82 6.60 1.42 -0.51
C PRO A 82 6.13 2.83 -0.80
N LEU A 83 5.35 3.43 0.11
CA LEU A 83 4.91 4.81 -0.04
C LEU A 83 6.08 5.80 0.02
N ARG A 84 7.06 5.58 0.90
CA ARG A 84 8.27 6.41 0.94
C ARG A 84 9.09 6.26 -0.34
N GLU A 85 9.20 5.05 -0.90
CA GLU A 85 9.91 4.80 -2.16
C GLU A 85 9.30 5.58 -3.33
N VAL A 86 7.97 5.55 -3.48
CA VAL A 86 7.31 6.26 -4.60
C VAL A 86 7.28 7.78 -4.43
N LEU A 87 7.34 8.28 -3.18
CA LEU A 87 7.39 9.71 -2.90
C LEU A 87 8.83 10.26 -2.89
N GLU A 88 9.86 9.41 -2.90
CA GLU A 88 11.25 9.85 -2.88
C GLU A 88 11.61 10.71 -4.11
N PRO A 89 11.27 10.32 -5.35
CA PRO A 89 11.56 11.14 -6.52
C PRO A 89 10.87 12.50 -6.50
N LEU A 90 9.77 12.64 -5.74
CA LEU A 90 9.01 13.88 -5.63
C LEU A 90 9.65 14.87 -4.65
N ARG A 91 10.66 14.47 -3.85
CA ARG A 91 11.36 15.37 -2.91
C ARG A 91 12.05 16.55 -3.59
N SER A 92 12.45 16.40 -4.85
CA SER A 92 13.11 17.45 -5.62
C SER A 92 12.15 18.49 -6.18
N LEU A 93 10.84 18.23 -6.09
CA LEU A 93 9.80 19.16 -6.50
C LEU A 93 9.59 20.22 -5.42
N PRO A 94 9.04 21.40 -5.78
CA PRO A 94 8.74 22.44 -4.80
C PRO A 94 7.87 21.93 -3.65
N ASP A 95 8.13 22.39 -2.42
CA ASP A 95 7.46 21.95 -1.17
C ASP A 95 5.92 22.04 -1.19
N GLN A 96 5.35 22.77 -2.15
CA GLN A 96 3.91 22.94 -2.32
C GLN A 96 3.24 21.75 -3.04
N VAL A 97 4.03 20.83 -3.59
CA VAL A 97 3.53 19.68 -4.35
C VAL A 97 3.25 18.53 -3.40
N VAL A 98 1.97 18.31 -3.09
CA VAL A 98 1.53 17.19 -2.27
C VAL A 98 0.65 16.27 -3.11
N ALA A 99 1.07 15.01 -3.25
CA ALA A 99 0.35 14.05 -4.09
C ALA A 99 -0.88 13.49 -3.35
N PRO A 100 -2.03 13.30 -4.03
CA PRO A 100 -3.11 12.49 -3.50
C PRO A 100 -2.72 11.01 -3.48
N LEU A 101 -3.38 10.24 -2.62
CA LEU A 101 -3.24 8.80 -2.54
C LEU A 101 -4.57 8.11 -2.84
N LEU A 102 -4.62 7.38 -3.94
CA LEU A 102 -5.72 6.49 -4.30
C LEU A 102 -5.31 5.06 -3.94
N LEU A 103 -5.80 4.56 -2.80
CA LEU A 103 -5.31 3.33 -2.19
C LEU A 103 -6.36 2.22 -2.22
N ALA A 104 -6.01 1.10 -2.83
CA ALA A 104 -6.76 -0.14 -2.72
C ALA A 104 -6.56 -0.78 -1.34
N THR A 105 -7.64 -1.29 -0.76
CA THR A 105 -7.65 -1.88 0.59
C THR A 105 -8.41 -3.20 0.59
N PRO A 106 -8.23 -4.05 1.64
CA PRO A 106 -9.00 -5.28 1.77
C PRO A 106 -10.51 -5.03 1.68
N ALA A 107 -11.21 -5.91 0.97
CA ALA A 107 -12.66 -5.82 0.88
C ALA A 107 -13.33 -6.19 2.21
N ALA A 108 -14.51 -5.62 2.43
CA ALA A 108 -15.43 -6.14 3.43
C ALA A 108 -15.84 -7.58 3.07
N MET A 109 -15.94 -8.45 4.07
CA MET A 109 -16.58 -9.74 3.90
C MET A 109 -18.11 -9.55 3.84
N PRO A 110 -18.87 -10.45 3.17
CA PRO A 110 -20.33 -10.35 3.13
C PRO A 110 -20.93 -10.24 4.53
N GLY A 111 -21.77 -9.22 4.74
CA GLY A 111 -22.40 -8.94 6.03
C GLY A 111 -21.49 -8.28 7.08
N GLN A 112 -20.26 -7.91 6.73
CA GLN A 112 -19.33 -7.20 7.62
C GLN A 112 -19.09 -5.77 7.14
N THR A 113 -18.68 -4.90 8.06
CA THR A 113 -18.18 -3.56 7.72
C THR A 113 -16.83 -3.66 7.03
N ALA A 114 -16.47 -2.62 6.26
CA ALA A 114 -15.14 -2.52 5.68
C ALA A 114 -14.08 -2.56 6.81
N PRO A 115 -12.99 -3.33 6.65
CA PRO A 115 -12.00 -3.52 7.70
C PRO A 115 -11.16 -2.26 7.97
N VAL A 116 -11.20 -1.29 7.06
CA VAL A 116 -10.52 0.00 7.14
C VAL A 116 -11.40 1.10 6.55
N ASP A 117 -11.21 2.33 7.03
CA ASP A 117 -11.89 3.53 6.60
C ASP A 117 -10.89 4.64 6.24
N GLY A 118 -11.39 5.83 5.89
CA GLY A 118 -10.56 6.98 5.47
C GLY A 118 -9.51 7.42 6.50
N ARG A 119 -9.65 7.05 7.78
CA ARG A 119 -8.64 7.32 8.82
C ARG A 119 -7.30 6.65 8.49
N LEU A 120 -7.32 5.54 7.75
CA LEU A 120 -6.11 4.83 7.32
C LEU A 120 -5.13 5.75 6.56
N LEU A 121 -5.64 6.67 5.73
CA LEU A 121 -4.80 7.59 4.96
C LEU A 121 -4.00 8.54 5.86
N GLN A 122 -4.64 9.06 6.92
CA GLN A 122 -3.99 9.92 7.92
C GLN A 122 -2.93 9.16 8.73
N LEU A 123 -3.24 7.91 9.11
CA LEU A 123 -2.29 7.05 9.81
C LEU A 123 -1.11 6.69 8.90
N LEU A 124 -1.35 6.48 7.60
CA LEU A 124 -0.32 6.15 6.63
C LEU A 124 0.60 7.34 6.34
N MET A 125 0.05 8.55 6.26
CA MET A 125 0.81 9.81 6.21
C MET A 125 1.80 9.90 7.38
N THR A 126 1.34 9.55 8.59
CA THR A 126 2.18 9.50 9.80
C THR A 126 3.23 8.39 9.73
N GLN A 127 2.86 7.18 9.29
CA GLN A 127 3.77 6.03 9.22
C GLN A 127 4.86 6.22 8.16
N ALA A 128 4.52 6.84 7.03
CA ALA A 128 5.46 7.12 5.96
C ALA A 128 6.29 8.38 6.22
N ASP A 129 5.89 9.22 7.17
CA ASP A 129 6.51 10.52 7.45
C ASP A 129 6.58 11.39 6.18
N ARG A 130 5.45 11.46 5.46
CA ARG A 130 5.31 12.18 4.19
C ARG A 130 3.98 12.89 4.08
N PRO A 131 3.94 14.13 3.59
CA PRO A 131 2.67 14.82 3.37
C PRO A 131 1.90 14.16 2.21
N LEU A 132 0.57 14.09 2.36
CA LEU A 132 -0.37 13.61 1.34
C LEU A 132 -1.52 14.61 1.23
N ASP A 133 -2.05 14.81 0.02
CA ASP A 133 -3.29 15.58 -0.17
C ASP A 133 -4.48 14.70 0.24
N LEU A 134 -4.87 14.79 1.50
CA LEU A 134 -5.96 14.00 2.06
C LEU A 134 -7.33 14.38 1.47
N ALA A 135 -7.50 15.61 0.96
CA ALA A 135 -8.78 16.05 0.40
C ALA A 135 -9.07 15.38 -0.94
N SER A 136 -8.02 15.11 -1.73
CA SER A 136 -8.11 14.42 -3.02
C SER A 136 -7.77 12.92 -2.95
N SER A 137 -7.38 12.43 -1.75
CA SER A 137 -7.09 11.01 -1.51
C SER A 137 -8.36 10.18 -1.31
N ARG A 138 -8.34 8.92 -1.74
CA ARG A 138 -9.51 8.02 -1.69
C ARG A 138 -9.11 6.57 -1.42
N LEU A 139 -9.99 5.84 -0.76
CA LEU A 139 -9.87 4.39 -0.58
C LEU A 139 -10.77 3.63 -1.55
N PHE A 140 -10.26 2.49 -2.03
CA PHE A 140 -10.98 1.56 -2.89
C PHE A 140 -11.05 0.21 -2.18
N THR A 141 -12.25 -0.20 -1.74
CA THR A 141 -12.48 -1.38 -0.90
C THR A 141 -13.01 -2.58 -1.68
N THR A 142 -12.70 -2.70 -2.98
CA THR A 142 -13.15 -3.80 -3.86
C THR A 142 -12.19 -5.00 -3.86
N GLY A 143 -11.28 -5.06 -2.88
CA GLY A 143 -10.39 -6.20 -2.66
C GLY A 143 -9.42 -6.41 -3.83
N ARG A 144 -9.40 -7.60 -4.42
CA ARG A 144 -8.44 -7.99 -5.48
C ARG A 144 -8.49 -7.10 -6.72
N ALA A 145 -9.65 -6.49 -7.01
CA ALA A 145 -9.83 -5.57 -8.13
C ALA A 145 -9.57 -4.09 -7.76
N GLY A 146 -9.35 -3.79 -6.48
CA GLY A 146 -9.25 -2.42 -5.99
C GLY A 146 -8.11 -1.63 -6.61
N PHE A 147 -7.00 -2.30 -6.94
CA PHE A 147 -5.89 -1.66 -7.64
C PHE A 147 -6.30 -1.09 -8.99
N PHE A 148 -7.03 -1.86 -9.81
CA PHE A 148 -7.46 -1.42 -11.13
C PHE A 148 -8.44 -0.23 -11.04
N ALA A 149 -9.36 -0.26 -10.08
CA ALA A 149 -10.27 0.85 -9.83
C ALA A 149 -9.51 2.13 -9.40
N ALA A 150 -8.49 1.99 -8.55
CA ALA A 150 -7.65 3.11 -8.13
C ALA A 150 -6.85 3.70 -9.30
N VAL A 151 -6.27 2.86 -10.16
CA VAL A 151 -5.52 3.29 -11.35
C VAL A 151 -6.43 3.96 -12.38
N GLU A 152 -7.61 3.40 -12.64
CA GLU A 152 -8.60 4.00 -13.55
C GLU A 152 -9.03 5.38 -13.07
N ALA A 153 -9.34 5.50 -11.77
CA ALA A 153 -9.68 6.79 -11.16
C ALA A 153 -8.49 7.77 -11.27
N ALA A 154 -7.27 7.35 -10.94
CA ALA A 154 -6.09 8.21 -11.05
C ALA A 154 -5.87 8.71 -12.49
N ALA A 155 -6.00 7.82 -13.47
CA ALA A 155 -5.89 8.17 -14.88
C ALA A 155 -6.96 9.18 -15.31
N GLY A 156 -8.20 9.00 -14.87
CA GLY A 156 -9.28 9.95 -15.14
C GLY A 156 -9.04 11.34 -14.55
N GLU A 157 -8.53 11.41 -13.32
CA GLU A 157 -8.27 12.69 -12.66
C GLU A 157 -7.05 13.44 -13.25
N LEU A 158 -5.98 12.72 -13.64
CA LEU A 158 -4.81 13.29 -14.32
C LEU A 158 -5.18 13.83 -15.71
N GLN A 159 -5.96 13.07 -16.49
CA GLN A 159 -6.40 13.49 -17.82
C GLN A 159 -7.38 14.66 -17.81
N ALA A 160 -8.12 14.82 -16.71
CA ALA A 160 -9.01 15.95 -16.50
C ALA A 160 -8.30 17.19 -15.92
N GLU A 161 -6.98 17.14 -15.74
CA GLU A 161 -6.16 18.15 -15.03
C GLU A 161 -6.66 18.47 -13.61
N ARG A 162 -7.44 17.56 -13.01
CA ARG A 162 -7.96 17.71 -11.64
C ARG A 162 -6.91 17.37 -10.60
N LEU A 163 -5.94 16.55 -10.98
CA LEU A 163 -4.70 16.34 -10.25
C LEU A 163 -3.57 16.99 -11.04
N ARG A 164 -3.16 18.19 -10.65
CA ARG A 164 -1.93 18.79 -11.17
C ARG A 164 -0.77 18.32 -10.33
N LEU A 165 -0.13 17.25 -10.80
CA LEU A 165 1.28 17.02 -10.49
C LEU A 165 2.07 17.95 -11.43
N PRO A 166 3.14 18.62 -10.95
CA PRO A 166 3.93 19.54 -11.75
C PRO A 166 4.58 18.87 -12.97
#